data_AF-A0A969VGG0-F1
#
_entry.id   AF-A0A969VGG0-F1
#
_cell.length_a   1.000
_cell.length_b   1.000
_cell.length_c   1.000
_cell.angle_alpha   90.00
_cell.angle_beta   90.00
_cell.angle_gamma   90.00
#
_symmetry.space_group_name_H-M   'P 1'
#
loop_
_entity.id
_entity.type
_entity.pdbx_description
1 polymer ?
#
loop_
_entity_poly.entity_id
_entity_poly.type
_entity_poly.pdbx_seq_one_letter_code
_entity_poly.pdbx_strand_id
1 'polypeptide(L)'
;MTDIQAQIPPDAAMVEIVQYSPFNPKPKKNSEKLSQPRYAAVVLRRTGEPKWVDLGDAASIDKSVASFRQVLATAPGTSERGIDVTPVEGKSQISKLQELARNLDKQVMAPIRPLLGDARHLLLSPDGQLNLIPFEALKDDRNKYLVESYAFSYLTTGRDLLRLETTAKQLSNPVVFADINYDRQETTIAANPPVSSTAISRGSQNQRSADFTTLTFGKLKATLAEAEEIKKIFPNTNVITGEKATETAIKQLKTPSILHLATHGFFLPNKEIKPDTHNNNQLEQPKYLNLENPLLRSGLALAGFNERQNKQSNNIEDGVLTALEVAGLNLRGTPLVILSACETGLGNVKLGDGVYGLRRALVIAGTQTQLLSLWQVDDNGTKDLMVKYYERIKAGKVDTQH
;
A
#
# COMPACT_ATOMS: atom_id res chain seq x y z
N MET A 1 -8.87 -16.81 20.07
CA MET A 1 -7.84 -15.77 20.37
C MET A 1 -6.51 -16.39 20.73
N THR A 2 -6.47 -17.52 21.44
CA THR A 2 -5.24 -18.22 21.86
C THR A 2 -4.27 -18.51 20.70
N ASP A 3 -4.78 -18.95 19.55
CA ASP A 3 -3.93 -19.28 18.38
C ASP A 3 -3.25 -18.05 17.77
N ILE A 4 -3.91 -16.88 17.78
CA ILE A 4 -3.33 -15.63 17.28
C ILE A 4 -2.30 -15.10 18.29
N GLN A 5 -2.61 -15.13 19.60
CA GLN A 5 -1.68 -14.69 20.64
C GLN A 5 -0.38 -15.50 20.63
N ALA A 6 -0.45 -16.80 20.39
CA ALA A 6 0.72 -17.66 20.32
C ALA A 6 1.72 -17.27 19.22
N GLN A 7 1.22 -16.66 18.14
CA GLN A 7 2.02 -16.22 16.99
C GLN A 7 2.61 -14.82 17.15
N ILE A 8 2.24 -14.06 18.18
CA ILE A 8 2.82 -12.74 18.44
C ILE A 8 4.24 -12.92 19.00
N PRO A 9 5.28 -12.30 18.43
CA PRO A 9 6.63 -12.35 18.98
C PRO A 9 6.69 -11.84 20.43
N PRO A 10 7.60 -12.36 21.30
CA PRO A 10 7.68 -11.96 22.71
C PRO A 10 7.87 -10.45 22.93
N ASP A 11 8.64 -9.80 22.06
CA ASP A 11 8.93 -8.37 22.07
C ASP A 11 7.94 -7.54 21.26
N ALA A 12 6.87 -8.16 20.73
CA ALA A 12 5.86 -7.51 19.90
C ALA A 12 4.50 -7.33 20.58
N ALA A 13 3.78 -6.28 20.20
CA ALA A 13 2.37 -6.07 20.56
C ALA A 13 1.54 -5.93 19.29
N MET A 14 0.43 -6.65 19.22
CA MET A 14 -0.56 -6.45 18.16
C MET A 14 -1.53 -5.34 18.58
N VAL A 15 -1.75 -4.39 17.68
CA VAL A 15 -2.62 -3.24 17.89
C VAL A 15 -3.66 -3.23 16.78
N GLU A 16 -4.90 -3.56 17.10
CA GLU A 16 -6.03 -3.45 16.17
C GLU A 16 -6.80 -2.17 16.48
N ILE A 17 -6.82 -1.23 15.55
CA ILE A 17 -7.63 -0.01 15.65
C ILE A 17 -8.88 -0.23 14.80
N VAL A 18 -10.06 -0.06 15.40
CA VAL A 18 -11.34 -0.32 14.76
C VAL A 18 -12.22 0.93 14.82
N GLN A 19 -12.91 1.24 13.72
CA GLN A 19 -13.98 2.22 13.72
C GLN A 19 -15.29 1.53 14.08
N TYR A 20 -15.99 2.05 15.07
CA TYR A 20 -17.26 1.49 15.53
C TYR A 20 -18.28 2.59 15.81
N SER A 21 -19.56 2.26 15.64
CA SER A 21 -20.66 3.16 15.97
C SER A 21 -21.39 2.59 17.18
N PRO A 22 -21.27 3.20 18.37
CA PRO A 22 -21.92 2.66 19.57
C PRO A 22 -23.43 2.55 19.37
N PHE A 23 -23.97 1.37 19.66
CA PHE A 23 -25.40 1.07 19.55
C PHE A 23 -26.12 1.49 20.84
N ASN A 24 -27.19 2.27 20.68
CA ASN A 24 -28.08 2.60 21.79
C ASN A 24 -29.26 1.60 21.82
N PRO A 25 -29.34 0.72 22.83
CA PRO A 25 -30.41 -0.28 22.92
C PRO A 25 -31.77 0.30 23.32
N LYS A 26 -31.84 1.57 23.77
CA LYS A 26 -33.08 2.25 24.16
C LYS A 26 -33.19 3.64 23.48
N PRO A 27 -33.30 3.68 22.14
CA PRO A 27 -33.40 4.94 21.41
C PRO A 27 -34.79 5.58 21.60
N LYS A 28 -34.88 6.91 21.77
CA LYS A 28 -36.19 7.60 21.76
C LYS A 28 -36.69 7.83 20.34
N LYS A 29 -35.79 7.86 19.36
CA LYS A 29 -36.08 7.92 17.91
C LYS A 29 -35.22 6.91 17.14
N ASN A 30 -35.73 6.35 16.03
CA ASN A 30 -34.96 5.39 15.22
C ASN A 30 -33.60 5.94 14.74
N SER A 31 -33.46 7.26 14.57
CA SER A 31 -32.20 7.94 14.23
C SER A 31 -31.16 7.97 15.36
N GLU A 32 -31.52 7.61 16.59
CA GLU A 32 -30.65 7.58 17.78
C GLU A 32 -30.13 6.16 18.10
N LYS A 33 -30.46 5.17 17.26
CA LYS A 33 -30.02 3.77 17.42
C LYS A 33 -28.51 3.62 17.27
N LEU A 34 -27.89 4.43 16.42
CA LEU A 34 -26.46 4.45 16.19
C LEU A 34 -25.95 5.85 16.54
N SER A 35 -25.00 5.92 17.46
CA SER A 35 -24.32 7.18 17.80
C SER A 35 -23.20 7.50 16.79
N GLN A 36 -22.58 8.68 16.93
CA GLN A 36 -21.50 9.11 16.05
C GLN A 36 -20.35 8.09 16.05
N PRO A 37 -19.72 7.79 14.89
CA PRO A 37 -18.63 6.83 14.81
C PRO A 37 -17.44 7.25 15.69
N ARG A 38 -16.79 6.26 16.29
CA ARG A 38 -15.63 6.41 17.17
C ARG A 38 -14.55 5.43 16.76
N TYR A 39 -13.31 5.71 17.16
CA TYR A 39 -12.23 4.74 17.08
C TYR A 39 -11.95 4.12 18.44
N ALA A 40 -11.66 2.82 18.47
CA ALA A 40 -11.09 2.14 19.62
C ALA A 40 -9.86 1.36 19.19
N ALA A 41 -8.92 1.16 20.11
CA ALA A 41 -7.77 0.28 19.90
C ALA A 41 -7.82 -0.90 20.86
N VAL A 42 -7.57 -2.09 20.34
CA VAL A 42 -7.39 -3.33 21.09
C VAL A 42 -5.92 -3.70 21.00
N VAL A 43 -5.27 -3.86 22.15
CA VAL A 43 -3.87 -4.25 22.28
C VAL A 43 -3.79 -5.67 22.81
N LEU A 44 -3.07 -6.51 22.08
CA LEU A 44 -2.88 -7.92 22.37
C LEU A 44 -1.39 -8.24 22.43
N ARG A 45 -0.96 -8.86 23.53
CA ARG A 45 0.39 -9.40 23.70
C ARG A 45 0.35 -10.92 23.59
N ARG A 46 1.53 -11.54 23.47
CA ARG A 46 1.68 -13.01 23.43
C ARG A 46 1.03 -13.70 24.63
N THR A 47 1.05 -13.06 25.79
CA THR A 47 0.44 -13.54 27.03
C THR A 47 -0.39 -12.43 27.67
N GLY A 48 -1.42 -12.82 28.44
CA GLY A 48 -2.30 -11.91 29.14
C GLY A 48 -3.59 -11.60 28.37
N GLU A 49 -4.48 -10.85 29.00
CA GLU A 49 -5.77 -10.50 28.43
C GLU A 49 -5.67 -9.33 27.43
N PRO A 50 -6.51 -9.32 26.37
CA PRO A 50 -6.63 -8.17 25.49
C PRO A 50 -7.01 -6.92 26.28
N LYS A 51 -6.30 -5.82 26.05
CA LYS A 51 -6.63 -4.51 26.62
C LYS A 51 -7.27 -3.66 25.54
N TRP A 52 -8.22 -2.80 25.88
CA TRP A 52 -8.82 -1.89 24.92
C TRP A 52 -8.87 -0.47 25.44
N VAL A 53 -8.89 0.50 24.53
CA VAL A 53 -9.00 1.92 24.82
C VAL A 53 -9.85 2.61 23.76
N ASP A 54 -10.76 3.49 24.20
CA ASP A 54 -11.51 4.38 23.32
C ASP A 54 -10.61 5.57 22.93
N LEU A 55 -10.42 5.77 21.63
CA LEU A 55 -9.59 6.85 21.06
C LEU A 55 -10.40 8.14 20.83
N GLY A 56 -11.73 8.05 20.87
CA GLY A 56 -12.62 9.20 20.72
C GLY A 56 -13.34 9.26 19.39
N ASP A 57 -13.85 10.46 19.09
CA ASP A 57 -14.69 10.73 17.92
C ASP A 57 -13.93 10.57 16.60
N ALA A 58 -14.52 9.80 15.67
CA ALA A 58 -13.87 9.51 14.40
C ALA A 58 -13.72 10.76 13.52
N ALA A 59 -14.70 11.67 13.51
CA ALA A 59 -14.63 12.86 12.67
C ALA A 59 -13.48 13.80 13.10
N SER A 60 -13.22 13.89 14.41
CA SER A 60 -12.06 14.63 14.94
C SER A 60 -10.73 14.04 14.47
N ILE A 61 -10.57 12.72 14.59
CA ILE A 61 -9.35 12.01 14.18
C ILE A 61 -9.16 12.06 12.66
N ASP A 62 -10.23 11.82 11.89
CA ASP A 62 -10.21 11.86 10.42
C ASP A 62 -9.80 13.24 9.89
N LYS A 63 -10.22 14.32 10.56
CA LYS A 63 -9.78 15.69 10.23
C LYS A 63 -8.29 15.89 10.48
N SER A 64 -7.76 15.39 11.60
CA SER A 64 -6.32 15.45 11.90
C SER A 64 -5.52 14.64 10.88
N VAL A 65 -6.00 13.45 10.51
CA VAL A 65 -5.42 12.61 9.47
C VAL A 65 -5.36 13.34 8.13
N ALA A 66 -6.47 13.92 7.69
CA ALA A 66 -6.54 14.66 6.44
C ALA A 66 -5.55 15.84 6.41
N SER A 67 -5.47 16.60 7.52
CA SER A 67 -4.57 17.74 7.66
C SER A 67 -3.10 17.32 7.62
N PHE A 68 -2.74 16.25 8.35
CA PHE A 68 -1.38 15.71 8.37
C PHE A 68 -0.93 15.26 6.97
N ARG A 69 -1.80 14.54 6.27
CA ARG A 69 -1.51 14.01 4.93
C ARG A 69 -1.37 15.10 3.88
N GLN A 70 -2.18 16.15 3.96
CA GLN A 70 -2.06 17.28 3.04
C GLN A 70 -0.68 17.95 3.14
N VAL A 71 -0.11 18.05 4.35
CA VAL A 71 1.22 18.62 4.54
C VAL A 71 2.32 17.65 4.12
N LEU A 72 2.16 16.35 4.38
CA LEU A 72 3.09 15.32 3.89
C LEU A 72 3.21 15.34 2.35
N ALA A 73 2.08 15.46 1.65
CA ALA A 73 2.04 15.46 0.18
C ALA A 73 2.63 16.73 -0.46
N THR A 74 2.79 17.81 0.30
CA THR A 74 3.30 19.10 -0.19
C THR A 74 4.69 19.43 0.36
N ALA A 75 5.29 18.53 1.15
CA ALA A 75 6.58 18.75 1.77
C ALA A 75 7.69 18.94 0.70
N PRO A 76 8.67 19.84 0.91
CA PRO A 76 9.61 20.19 -0.13
C PRO A 76 10.54 19.03 -0.47
N GLY A 77 10.40 18.51 -1.69
CA GLY A 77 11.35 17.64 -2.38
C GLY A 77 11.49 18.14 -3.82
N THR A 78 12.71 18.48 -4.23
CA THR A 78 13.02 18.78 -5.63
C THR A 78 13.05 17.47 -6.39
N SER A 79 11.99 17.08 -7.10
CA SER A 79 12.02 15.85 -7.89
C SER A 79 11.36 15.98 -9.25
N GLU A 80 12.10 15.55 -10.27
CA GLU A 80 11.70 15.38 -11.67
C GLU A 80 10.60 14.30 -11.88
N ARG A 81 9.86 13.90 -10.83
CA ARG A 81 8.76 12.93 -10.86
C ARG A 81 7.36 13.58 -10.76
N GLY A 82 7.24 14.90 -11.00
CA GLY A 82 5.97 15.71 -11.08
C GLY A 82 5.24 15.89 -9.73
N ILE A 83 4.40 16.89 -9.45
CA ILE A 83 3.96 18.17 -10.07
C ILE A 83 4.79 19.30 -9.43
N ASP A 84 5.09 20.35 -10.20
CA ASP A 84 5.86 21.52 -9.75
C ASP A 84 5.04 22.33 -8.71
N VAL A 85 5.11 21.93 -7.43
CA VAL A 85 4.54 22.70 -6.33
C VAL A 85 5.60 23.66 -5.84
N THR A 86 5.42 24.93 -6.19
CA THR A 86 6.29 26.03 -5.76
C THR A 86 6.61 25.93 -4.26
N PRO A 87 7.90 25.98 -3.86
CA PRO A 87 8.26 25.86 -2.44
C PRO A 87 7.74 27.09 -1.68
N VAL A 88 6.74 26.88 -0.82
CA VAL A 88 6.35 27.89 0.18
C VAL A 88 7.30 27.71 1.37
N GLU A 89 8.16 28.72 1.59
CA GLU A 89 9.04 28.92 2.77
C GLU A 89 9.22 27.71 3.72
N GLY A 90 10.18 26.84 3.40
CA GLY A 90 10.35 25.50 3.98
C GLY A 90 10.58 25.38 5.50
N LYS A 91 10.78 26.48 6.25
CA LYS A 91 10.85 26.42 7.73
C LYS A 91 9.46 26.33 8.37
N SER A 92 8.47 27.02 7.83
CA SER A 92 7.11 27.04 8.35
C SER A 92 6.40 25.69 8.16
N GLN A 93 6.67 25.02 7.03
CA GLN A 93 6.03 23.77 6.67
C GLN A 93 6.52 22.56 7.48
N ILE A 94 7.82 22.49 7.77
CA ILE A 94 8.39 21.44 8.64
C ILE A 94 7.83 21.56 10.06
N SER A 95 7.77 22.78 10.61
CA SER A 95 7.18 23.02 11.93
C SER A 95 5.70 22.62 11.98
N LYS A 96 4.93 22.96 10.93
CA LYS A 96 3.52 22.55 10.80
C LYS A 96 3.36 21.03 10.70
N LEU A 97 4.24 20.35 9.95
CA LEU A 97 4.24 18.89 9.86
C LEU A 97 4.49 18.25 11.23
N GLN A 98 5.46 18.78 11.99
CA GLN A 98 5.78 18.29 13.34
C GLN A 98 4.62 18.50 14.32
N GLU A 99 3.94 19.65 14.25
CA GLU A 99 2.76 19.93 15.07
C GLU A 99 1.63 18.95 14.78
N LEU A 100 1.31 18.73 13.50
CA LEU A 100 0.27 17.80 13.07
C LEU A 100 0.61 16.35 13.43
N ALA A 101 1.86 15.94 13.26
CA ALA A 101 2.37 14.62 13.67
C ALA A 101 2.17 14.39 15.18
N ARG A 102 2.48 15.39 16.00
CA ARG A 102 2.32 15.33 17.47
C ARG A 102 0.86 15.36 17.91
N ASN A 103 0.03 16.15 17.23
CA ASN A 103 -1.40 16.19 17.53
C ASN A 103 -2.06 14.83 17.24
N LEU A 104 -1.71 14.21 16.12
CA LEU A 104 -2.23 12.90 15.74
C LEU A 104 -1.69 11.78 16.65
N ASP A 105 -0.41 11.84 17.07
CA ASP A 105 0.13 10.95 18.12
C ASP A 105 -0.71 11.04 19.40
N LYS A 106 -0.99 12.26 19.86
CA LYS A 106 -1.75 12.51 21.08
C LYS A 106 -3.16 11.91 21.03
N GLN A 107 -3.80 11.94 19.86
CA GLN A 107 -5.15 11.39 19.69
C GLN A 107 -5.15 9.86 19.59
N VAL A 108 -4.12 9.27 18.99
CA VAL A 108 -4.13 7.84 18.60
C VAL A 108 -3.13 7.02 19.39
N MET A 109 -1.84 7.31 19.27
CA MET A 109 -0.78 6.46 19.83
C MET A 109 -0.50 6.72 21.31
N ALA A 110 -0.66 7.95 21.79
CA ALA A 110 -0.50 8.28 23.20
C ALA A 110 -1.44 7.50 24.14
N PRO A 111 -2.75 7.34 23.87
CA PRO A 111 -3.61 6.48 24.70
C PRO A 111 -3.32 4.98 24.55
N ILE A 112 -2.77 4.53 23.43
CA ILE A 112 -2.39 3.13 23.19
C ILE A 112 -1.08 2.77 23.93
N ARG A 113 -0.13 3.71 23.99
CA ARG A 113 1.25 3.51 24.45
C ARG A 113 1.37 2.87 25.85
N PRO A 114 0.58 3.25 26.87
CA PRO A 114 0.62 2.60 28.18
C PRO A 114 0.22 1.11 28.15
N LEU A 115 -0.54 0.68 27.13
CA LEU A 115 -1.00 -0.70 26.98
C LEU A 115 0.05 -1.61 26.33
N LEU A 116 1.06 -1.04 25.67
CA LEU A 116 2.09 -1.78 24.91
C LEU A 116 3.09 -2.51 25.82
N GLY A 117 3.26 -2.06 27.07
CA GLY A 117 4.26 -2.60 28.00
C GLY A 117 5.68 -2.35 27.49
N ASP A 118 6.50 -3.40 27.46
CA ASP A 118 7.89 -3.43 27.01
C ASP A 118 8.05 -3.75 25.52
N ALA A 119 6.95 -3.81 24.76
CA ALA A 119 6.99 -4.11 23.33
C ALA A 119 7.83 -3.09 22.55
N ARG A 120 8.68 -3.61 21.66
CA ARG A 120 9.53 -2.84 20.74
C ARG A 120 9.11 -3.02 19.29
N HIS A 121 8.23 -3.98 19.01
CA HIS A 121 7.66 -4.23 17.68
C HIS A 121 6.14 -4.11 17.72
N LEU A 122 5.55 -3.33 16.82
CA LEU A 122 4.11 -3.12 16.74
C LEU A 122 3.55 -3.78 15.48
N LEU A 123 2.67 -4.75 15.68
CA LEU A 123 1.89 -5.39 14.63
C LEU A 123 0.57 -4.64 14.47
N LEU A 124 0.54 -3.63 13.59
CA LEU A 124 -0.52 -2.62 13.53
C LEU A 124 -1.56 -2.95 12.46
N SER A 125 -2.82 -3.04 12.85
CA SER A 125 -3.97 -3.22 11.97
C SER A 125 -4.92 -2.02 12.11
N PRO A 126 -4.73 -0.94 11.33
CA PRO A 126 -5.58 0.24 11.40
C PRO A 126 -6.88 0.08 10.60
N ASP A 127 -7.87 0.90 10.92
CA ASP A 127 -9.17 0.97 10.23
C ASP A 127 -9.50 2.40 9.80
N GLY A 128 -10.43 2.56 8.87
CA GLY A 128 -10.88 3.87 8.38
C GLY A 128 -9.74 4.71 7.79
N GLN A 129 -9.74 6.02 8.08
CA GLN A 129 -8.73 6.96 7.57
C GLN A 129 -7.33 6.71 8.17
N LEU A 130 -7.22 5.99 9.29
CA LEU A 130 -5.93 5.67 9.90
C LEU A 130 -5.11 4.70 9.05
N ASN A 131 -5.71 4.00 8.08
CA ASN A 131 -4.96 3.24 7.08
C ASN A 131 -4.04 4.09 6.19
N LEU A 132 -4.25 5.42 6.19
CA LEU A 132 -3.66 6.33 5.21
C LEU A 132 -2.50 7.15 5.76
N ILE A 133 -2.05 6.88 6.99
CA ILE A 133 -0.97 7.63 7.63
C ILE A 133 0.24 6.73 7.91
N PRO A 134 1.47 7.26 7.81
CA PRO A 134 2.66 6.60 8.32
C PRO A 134 2.75 6.80 9.84
N PHE A 135 2.38 5.78 10.62
CA PHE A 135 2.49 5.84 12.09
C PHE A 135 3.94 6.04 12.55
N GLU A 136 4.89 5.57 11.75
CA GLU A 136 6.34 5.73 11.92
C GLU A 136 6.75 7.20 12.04
N ALA A 137 6.07 8.07 11.28
CA ALA A 137 6.40 9.49 11.16
C ALA A 137 5.69 10.36 12.21
N LEU A 138 4.82 9.76 13.04
CA LEU A 138 4.25 10.47 14.19
C LEU A 138 5.35 10.78 15.22
N LYS A 139 5.13 11.83 16.00
CA LYS A 139 6.10 12.29 17.01
C LYS A 139 5.50 12.20 18.39
N ASP A 140 6.24 11.58 19.31
CA ASP A 140 5.83 11.46 20.70
C ASP A 140 5.88 12.81 21.44
N ASP A 141 5.52 12.79 22.71
CA ASP A 141 5.53 13.95 23.61
C ASP A 141 6.92 14.57 23.77
N ARG A 142 7.99 13.78 23.60
CA ARG A 142 9.41 14.16 23.60
C ARG A 142 9.91 14.60 22.23
N ASN A 143 9.03 14.73 21.23
CA ASN A 143 9.35 15.15 19.88
C ASN A 143 10.28 14.18 19.13
N LYS A 144 10.25 12.89 19.50
CA LYS A 144 10.97 11.80 18.85
C LYS A 144 10.04 11.05 17.89
N TYR A 145 10.53 10.62 16.73
CA TYR A 145 9.71 9.85 15.80
C TYR A 145 9.41 8.45 16.35
N LEU A 146 8.22 7.92 16.09
CA LEU A 146 7.85 6.61 16.62
C LEU A 146 8.72 5.47 16.07
N VAL A 147 9.18 5.59 14.82
CA VAL A 147 10.10 4.61 14.21
C VAL A 147 11.44 4.48 14.93
N GLU A 148 11.84 5.50 15.68
CA GLU A 148 13.05 5.47 16.49
C GLU A 148 12.86 4.74 17.84
N SER A 149 11.62 4.35 18.16
CA SER A 149 11.27 3.66 19.41
C SER A 149 10.64 2.29 19.15
N TYR A 150 9.97 2.12 18.00
CA TYR A 150 9.29 0.90 17.63
C TYR A 150 9.62 0.47 16.20
N ALA A 151 9.79 -0.83 16.00
CA ALA A 151 9.59 -1.44 14.69
C ALA A 151 8.09 -1.53 14.40
N PHE A 152 7.69 -1.38 13.14
CA PHE A 152 6.30 -1.47 12.71
C PHE A 152 6.16 -2.53 11.61
N SER A 153 5.24 -3.47 11.81
CA SER A 153 4.74 -4.34 10.74
C SER A 153 3.23 -4.14 10.66
N TYR A 154 2.73 -3.82 9.47
CA TYR A 154 1.30 -3.58 9.33
C TYR A 154 0.55 -4.83 8.84
N LEU A 155 -0.57 -5.13 9.50
CA LEU A 155 -1.49 -6.21 9.15
C LEU A 155 -2.76 -5.65 8.49
N THR A 156 -3.54 -6.51 7.81
CA THR A 156 -4.91 -6.17 7.42
C THR A 156 -5.90 -6.52 8.52
N THR A 157 -5.63 -7.63 9.23
CA THR A 157 -6.32 -8.08 10.46
C THR A 157 -5.38 -8.98 11.27
N GLY A 158 -5.64 -9.20 12.55
CA GLY A 158 -4.86 -10.14 13.37
C GLY A 158 -4.87 -11.59 12.85
N ARG A 159 -5.82 -11.96 11.98
CA ARG A 159 -5.83 -13.29 11.33
C ARG A 159 -4.67 -13.50 10.36
N ASP A 160 -4.03 -12.44 9.90
CA ASP A 160 -2.89 -12.55 8.98
C ASP A 160 -1.69 -13.25 9.64
N LEU A 161 -1.55 -13.16 10.96
CA LEU A 161 -0.50 -13.87 11.70
C LEU A 161 -0.59 -15.39 11.55
N LEU A 162 -1.80 -15.93 11.37
CA LEU A 162 -2.01 -17.37 11.14
C LEU A 162 -1.60 -17.83 9.73
N ARG A 163 -1.38 -16.89 8.79
CA ARG A 163 -1.01 -17.21 7.40
C ARG A 163 0.51 -17.26 7.17
N LEU A 164 1.29 -16.65 8.07
CA LEU A 164 2.74 -16.54 7.97
C LEU A 164 3.46 -17.89 8.05
N GLU A 165 2.82 -18.95 8.55
CA GLU A 165 3.41 -20.30 8.61
C GLU A 165 3.57 -20.99 7.24
N THR A 166 3.08 -20.38 6.15
CA THR A 166 3.16 -21.01 4.83
C THR A 166 4.53 -20.82 4.18
N THR A 167 5.50 -21.66 4.56
CA THR A 167 6.82 -21.69 3.92
C THR A 167 6.72 -22.35 2.54
N ALA A 168 7.15 -21.66 1.48
CA ALA A 168 7.27 -22.30 0.17
C ALA A 168 8.33 -23.41 0.21
N LYS A 169 8.01 -24.57 -0.38
CA LYS A 169 8.94 -25.72 -0.42
C LYS A 169 10.20 -25.45 -1.26
N GLN A 170 10.14 -24.51 -2.20
CA GLN A 170 11.27 -24.13 -3.05
C GLN A 170 11.10 -22.68 -3.50
N LEU A 171 12.01 -21.81 -3.06
CA LEU A 171 12.07 -20.41 -3.49
C LEU A 171 12.93 -20.28 -4.74
N SER A 172 12.53 -19.40 -5.66
CA SER A 172 13.43 -18.97 -6.73
C SER A 172 14.32 -17.80 -6.28
N ASN A 173 15.33 -17.47 -7.09
CA ASN A 173 16.25 -16.36 -6.81
C ASN A 173 15.49 -15.02 -6.64
N PRO A 174 16.07 -14.04 -5.94
CA PRO A 174 15.55 -12.68 -5.92
C PRO A 174 15.32 -12.16 -7.34
N VAL A 175 14.22 -11.43 -7.55
CA VAL A 175 13.89 -10.80 -8.83
C VAL A 175 13.69 -9.31 -8.61
N VAL A 176 14.38 -8.50 -9.42
CA VAL A 176 14.30 -7.03 -9.36
C VAL A 176 13.86 -6.49 -10.72
N PHE A 177 12.79 -5.70 -10.72
CA PHE A 177 12.36 -4.91 -11.87
C PHE A 177 12.81 -3.47 -11.69
N ALA A 178 13.49 -2.91 -12.69
CA ALA A 178 14.01 -1.55 -12.66
C ALA A 178 14.20 -0.99 -14.08
N ASP A 179 14.53 0.29 -14.22
CA ASP A 179 14.80 0.96 -15.51
C ASP A 179 13.75 0.67 -16.59
N ILE A 180 12.48 0.70 -16.20
CA ILE A 180 11.38 0.26 -17.05
C ILE A 180 11.23 1.24 -18.23
N ASN A 181 11.07 0.69 -19.44
CA ASN A 181 10.74 1.47 -20.62
C ASN A 181 9.23 1.65 -20.75
N TYR A 182 8.68 2.73 -20.20
CA TYR A 182 7.23 2.98 -20.28
C TYR A 182 6.73 3.23 -21.70
N ASP A 183 7.61 3.61 -22.63
CA ASP A 183 7.23 3.91 -24.01
C ASP A 183 7.18 2.69 -24.90
N ARG A 184 7.82 1.56 -24.53
CA ARG A 184 7.84 0.35 -25.36
C ARG A 184 7.90 -0.91 -24.52
N GLN A 185 7.33 -1.99 -25.04
CA GLN A 185 7.48 -3.32 -24.45
C GLN A 185 7.98 -4.32 -25.48
N GLU A 186 8.74 -5.31 -25.02
CA GLU A 186 9.16 -6.42 -25.88
C GLU A 186 7.93 -7.27 -26.19
N THR A 187 7.64 -7.44 -27.48
CA THR A 187 6.54 -8.30 -27.91
C THR A 187 6.95 -9.76 -27.68
N THR A 188 6.61 -10.33 -26.52
CA THR A 188 6.69 -11.78 -26.36
C THR A 188 5.62 -12.38 -27.27
N ILE A 189 6.04 -12.91 -28.43
CA ILE A 189 5.26 -13.87 -29.19
C ILE A 189 5.16 -15.10 -28.27
N ALA A 190 4.19 -15.11 -27.37
CA ALA A 190 3.79 -16.34 -26.72
C ALA A 190 3.27 -17.24 -27.84
N ALA A 191 4.08 -18.22 -28.24
CA ALA A 191 3.58 -19.34 -29.03
C ALA A 191 2.37 -19.89 -28.25
N ASN A 192 1.17 -19.69 -28.78
CA ASN A 192 -0.12 -20.05 -28.19
C ASN A 192 0.01 -21.31 -27.30
N PRO A 193 0.12 -21.18 -25.96
CA PRO A 193 -0.14 -22.31 -25.11
C PRO A 193 -1.67 -22.46 -25.11
N PRO A 194 -2.23 -23.68 -25.14
CA PRO A 194 -3.64 -23.88 -24.84
C PRO A 194 -3.80 -23.63 -23.33
N VAL A 195 -3.89 -22.36 -22.93
CA VAL A 195 -4.14 -21.97 -21.54
C VAL A 195 -5.62 -22.18 -21.24
N SER A 196 -5.90 -23.10 -20.32
CA SER A 196 -7.24 -23.36 -19.80
C SER A 196 -7.88 -22.05 -19.31
N SER A 197 -9.07 -21.80 -19.84
CA SER A 197 -9.92 -20.60 -19.73
C SER A 197 -10.43 -20.26 -18.32
N THR A 198 -9.90 -20.87 -17.27
CA THR A 198 -10.44 -20.80 -15.91
C THR A 198 -9.69 -19.84 -14.97
N ALA A 199 -8.44 -19.46 -15.27
CA ALA A 199 -7.68 -18.51 -14.45
C ALA A 199 -7.78 -17.05 -14.94
N ILE A 200 -8.07 -16.82 -16.23
CA ILE A 200 -8.00 -15.51 -16.90
C ILE A 200 -9.34 -14.73 -16.82
N SER A 201 -10.47 -15.41 -16.64
CA SER A 201 -11.80 -14.78 -16.66
C SER A 201 -12.15 -13.91 -15.44
N ARG A 202 -11.31 -13.87 -14.39
CA ARG A 202 -11.61 -13.05 -13.20
C ARG A 202 -11.18 -11.58 -13.31
N GLY A 203 -10.35 -11.23 -14.29
CA GLY A 203 -9.92 -9.83 -14.53
C GLY A 203 -10.41 -9.24 -15.86
N SER A 204 -10.70 -10.08 -16.86
CA SER A 204 -10.92 -9.65 -18.25
C SER A 204 -12.27 -8.96 -18.54
N GLN A 205 -13.26 -9.04 -17.64
CA GLN A 205 -14.58 -8.42 -17.86
C GLN A 205 -14.78 -7.07 -17.16
N ASN A 206 -13.79 -6.59 -16.41
CA ASN A 206 -13.90 -5.29 -15.76
C ASN A 206 -13.45 -4.21 -16.76
N GLN A 207 -14.39 -3.38 -17.21
CA GLN A 207 -14.10 -2.15 -17.94
C GLN A 207 -13.12 -1.32 -17.10
N ARG A 208 -11.88 -1.21 -17.56
CA ARG A 208 -10.84 -0.39 -16.94
C ARG A 208 -11.23 1.09 -17.12
N SER A 209 -10.94 1.93 -16.12
CA SER A 209 -11.33 3.34 -16.13
C SER A 209 -10.83 4.08 -17.37
N ALA A 210 -11.71 4.83 -18.05
CA ALA A 210 -11.31 5.70 -19.17
C ALA A 210 -10.29 6.78 -18.73
N ASP A 211 -10.23 7.08 -17.43
CA ASP A 211 -9.32 8.05 -16.82
C ASP A 211 -7.86 7.55 -16.83
N PHE A 212 -7.63 6.26 -17.12
CA PHE A 212 -6.28 5.77 -17.38
C PHE A 212 -5.63 6.43 -18.57
N THR A 213 -6.38 6.97 -19.53
CA THR A 213 -5.84 7.49 -20.80
C THR A 213 -4.90 8.68 -20.61
N THR A 214 -5.07 9.54 -19.60
CA THR A 214 -4.30 10.79 -19.51
C THR A 214 -2.91 10.68 -18.87
N LEU A 215 -2.57 9.54 -18.26
CA LEU A 215 -1.31 9.37 -17.53
C LEU A 215 -0.12 9.05 -18.44
N THR A 216 1.02 9.69 -18.24
CA THR A 216 2.27 9.30 -18.91
C THR A 216 3.42 9.34 -17.92
N PHE A 217 4.36 8.42 -18.08
CA PHE A 217 5.49 8.28 -17.17
C PHE A 217 6.83 8.39 -17.89
N GLY A 218 7.70 9.22 -17.33
CA GLY A 218 9.10 9.32 -17.74
C GLY A 218 9.97 8.24 -17.08
N LYS A 219 11.14 8.00 -17.68
CA LYS A 219 12.11 7.01 -17.17
C LYS A 219 12.63 7.38 -15.78
N LEU A 220 12.80 6.36 -14.94
CA LEU A 220 13.39 6.47 -13.61
C LEU A 220 14.86 6.04 -13.61
N LYS A 221 15.76 6.89 -14.11
CA LYS A 221 17.18 6.55 -14.34
C LYS A 221 17.90 6.02 -13.09
N ALA A 222 17.51 6.48 -11.89
CA ALA A 222 18.12 6.04 -10.63
C ALA A 222 17.85 4.56 -10.31
N THR A 223 16.74 4.00 -10.80
CA THR A 223 16.33 2.62 -10.49
C THR A 223 17.29 1.58 -11.07
N LEU A 224 17.94 1.87 -12.21
CA LEU A 224 18.96 0.98 -12.77
C LEU A 224 20.14 0.83 -11.79
N ALA A 225 20.62 1.95 -11.26
CA ALA A 225 21.72 1.96 -10.31
C ALA A 225 21.34 1.24 -9.01
N GLU A 226 20.10 1.39 -8.55
CA GLU A 226 19.57 0.63 -7.40
C GLU A 226 19.61 -0.89 -7.64
N ALA A 227 19.11 -1.36 -8.79
CA ALA A 227 19.10 -2.77 -9.14
C ALA A 227 20.51 -3.37 -9.25
N GLU A 228 21.46 -2.63 -9.83
CA GLU A 228 22.85 -3.07 -9.93
C GLU A 228 23.54 -3.16 -8.56
N GLU A 229 23.28 -2.23 -7.63
CA GLU A 229 23.79 -2.35 -6.27
C GLU A 229 23.17 -3.56 -5.53
N ILE A 230 21.87 -3.79 -5.67
CA ILE A 230 21.19 -4.96 -5.09
C ILE A 230 21.80 -6.26 -5.63
N LYS A 231 22.10 -6.33 -6.92
CA LYS A 231 22.73 -7.49 -7.55
C LYS A 231 24.15 -7.74 -7.02
N LYS A 232 24.92 -6.70 -6.67
CA LYS A 232 26.20 -6.88 -5.99
C LYS A 232 26.05 -7.50 -4.59
N ILE A 233 24.99 -7.11 -3.86
CA ILE A 233 24.70 -7.66 -2.53
C ILE A 233 24.24 -9.12 -2.64
N PHE A 234 23.34 -9.41 -3.59
CA PHE A 234 22.79 -10.74 -3.89
C PHE A 234 23.12 -11.15 -5.35
N PRO A 235 24.27 -11.81 -5.60
CA PRO A 235 24.75 -12.10 -6.96
C PRO A 235 23.84 -12.97 -7.83
N ASN A 236 22.96 -13.76 -7.21
CA ASN A 236 22.00 -14.62 -7.89
C ASN A 236 20.72 -13.87 -8.32
N THR A 237 20.61 -12.57 -8.03
CA THR A 237 19.43 -11.75 -8.38
C THR A 237 19.21 -11.70 -9.88
N ASN A 238 17.99 -12.02 -10.31
CA ASN A 238 17.54 -11.82 -11.67
C ASN A 238 17.02 -10.39 -11.84
N VAL A 239 17.71 -9.59 -12.66
CA VAL A 239 17.35 -8.19 -12.92
C VAL A 239 16.64 -8.09 -14.26
N ILE A 240 15.40 -7.61 -14.27
CA ILE A 240 14.55 -7.44 -15.44
C ILE A 240 14.38 -5.94 -15.69
N THR A 241 14.84 -5.44 -16.84
CA THR A 241 14.90 -4.01 -17.15
C THR A 241 14.35 -3.66 -18.54
N GLY A 242 14.14 -2.36 -18.78
CA GLY A 242 13.78 -1.83 -20.08
C GLY A 242 12.45 -2.37 -20.59
N GLU A 243 12.47 -2.83 -21.84
CA GLU A 243 11.28 -3.35 -22.54
C GLU A 243 10.85 -4.75 -22.05
N LYS A 244 11.71 -5.45 -21.30
CA LYS A 244 11.46 -6.78 -20.72
C LYS A 244 10.65 -6.73 -19.43
N ALA A 245 10.57 -5.56 -18.79
CA ALA A 245 9.86 -5.33 -17.54
C ALA A 245 8.34 -5.22 -17.77
N THR A 246 7.75 -6.26 -18.37
CA THR A 246 6.34 -6.31 -18.77
C THR A 246 5.43 -6.84 -17.65
N GLU A 247 4.12 -6.59 -17.76
CA GLU A 247 3.11 -7.24 -16.92
C GLU A 247 3.24 -8.76 -16.95
N THR A 248 3.46 -9.32 -18.14
CA THR A 248 3.57 -10.77 -18.34
C THR A 248 4.76 -11.35 -17.60
N ALA A 249 5.90 -10.66 -17.62
CA ALA A 249 7.08 -11.08 -16.88
C ALA A 249 6.81 -11.18 -15.36
N ILE A 250 6.02 -10.27 -14.80
CA ILE A 250 5.59 -10.33 -13.39
C ILE A 250 4.59 -11.46 -13.15
N LYS A 251 3.57 -11.59 -14.01
CA LYS A 251 2.52 -12.62 -13.88
C LYS A 251 3.07 -14.06 -14.00
N GLN A 252 4.22 -14.24 -14.67
CA GLN A 252 4.87 -15.54 -14.86
C GLN A 252 5.88 -15.91 -13.75
N LEU A 253 6.13 -15.04 -12.77
CA LEU A 253 7.08 -15.32 -11.69
C LEU A 253 6.66 -16.54 -10.87
N LYS A 254 7.64 -17.36 -10.48
CA LYS A 254 7.45 -18.54 -9.64
C LYS A 254 8.07 -18.30 -8.27
N THR A 255 7.27 -17.83 -7.32
CA THR A 255 7.59 -17.71 -5.89
C THR A 255 9.05 -17.26 -5.62
N PRO A 256 9.41 -16.02 -5.97
CA PRO A 256 10.74 -15.50 -5.69
C PRO A 256 11.00 -15.40 -4.19
N SER A 257 12.26 -15.51 -3.78
CA SER A 257 12.66 -15.25 -2.39
C SER A 257 12.53 -13.76 -2.02
N ILE A 258 12.74 -12.87 -2.99
CA ILE A 258 12.47 -11.44 -2.90
C ILE A 258 11.93 -10.96 -4.25
N LEU A 259 10.82 -10.23 -4.26
CA LEU A 259 10.33 -9.52 -5.44
C LEU A 259 10.48 -8.02 -5.22
N HIS A 260 11.36 -7.35 -5.96
CA HIS A 260 11.52 -5.91 -5.93
C HIS A 260 10.94 -5.29 -7.21
N LEU A 261 10.00 -4.36 -7.07
CA LEU A 261 9.44 -3.58 -8.17
C LEU A 261 9.80 -2.09 -8.00
N ALA A 262 10.76 -1.59 -8.81
CA ALA A 262 11.15 -0.19 -8.86
C ALA A 262 10.53 0.46 -10.10
N THR A 263 9.38 1.13 -9.93
CA THR A 263 8.59 1.70 -11.04
C THR A 263 7.70 2.86 -10.58
N HIS A 264 6.84 3.43 -11.43
CA HIS A 264 5.81 4.38 -11.02
C HIS A 264 4.56 3.65 -10.51
N GLY A 265 4.04 4.11 -9.37
CA GLY A 265 2.71 3.77 -8.89
C GLY A 265 1.74 4.89 -9.22
N PHE A 266 0.49 4.55 -9.53
CA PHE A 266 -0.54 5.53 -9.82
C PHE A 266 -1.83 5.24 -9.06
N PHE A 267 -2.64 6.28 -8.90
CA PHE A 267 -3.97 6.22 -8.33
C PHE A 267 -4.90 7.21 -9.04
N LEU A 268 -6.14 6.80 -9.27
CA LEU A 268 -7.19 7.61 -9.89
C LEU A 268 -8.25 8.00 -8.85
N PRO A 269 -8.67 9.28 -8.78
CA PRO A 269 -9.71 9.73 -7.84
C PRO A 269 -11.02 8.97 -8.05
N ASN A 270 -11.77 8.67 -7.00
CA ASN A 270 -13.06 7.98 -7.13
C ASN A 270 -14.00 8.75 -8.08
N LYS A 271 -14.55 8.06 -9.08
CA LYS A 271 -15.57 8.61 -9.97
C LYS A 271 -16.94 8.24 -9.41
N GLU A 272 -17.68 9.23 -8.93
CA GLU A 272 -19.12 9.06 -8.73
C GLU A 272 -19.76 8.96 -10.12
N ILE A 273 -20.13 7.76 -10.53
CA ILE A 273 -20.93 7.58 -11.75
C ILE A 273 -22.32 8.15 -11.45
N LYS A 274 -22.60 9.35 -11.97
CA LYS A 274 -23.96 9.88 -11.95
C LYS A 274 -24.84 8.97 -12.81
N PRO A 275 -26.01 8.51 -12.32
CA PRO A 275 -26.88 7.67 -13.12
C PRO A 275 -27.32 8.42 -14.37
N ASP A 276 -27.35 7.73 -15.51
CA ASP A 276 -27.87 8.27 -16.76
C ASP A 276 -29.31 8.74 -16.57
N THR A 277 -29.54 10.04 -16.71
CA THR A 277 -30.88 10.65 -16.65
C THR A 277 -31.68 10.46 -17.95
N HIS A 278 -31.37 9.44 -18.74
CA HIS A 278 -32.07 9.14 -19.99
C HIS A 278 -32.78 7.78 -19.92
N ASN A 279 -33.80 7.70 -19.05
CA ASN A 279 -35.01 6.90 -19.32
C ASN A 279 -36.09 7.25 -18.30
N ASN A 280 -37.06 8.06 -18.74
CA ASN A 280 -38.33 8.21 -18.03
C ASN A 280 -39.08 6.87 -18.12
N ASN A 281 -39.51 6.36 -16.95
CA ASN A 281 -40.55 5.32 -16.74
C ASN A 281 -40.12 3.92 -16.26
N GLN A 282 -39.21 3.77 -15.30
CA GLN A 282 -39.23 2.57 -14.44
C GLN A 282 -38.95 2.90 -12.97
N LEU A 283 -39.65 2.17 -12.09
CA LEU A 283 -39.80 2.41 -10.65
C LEU A 283 -38.46 2.61 -9.90
N GLU A 284 -38.50 3.50 -8.90
CA GLU A 284 -37.39 3.85 -8.02
C GLU A 284 -36.78 2.61 -7.33
N GLN A 285 -35.70 2.08 -7.92
CA GLN A 285 -34.80 1.16 -7.23
C GLN A 285 -33.80 1.97 -6.38
N PRO A 286 -33.37 1.42 -5.22
CA PRO A 286 -32.47 2.12 -4.31
C PRO A 286 -31.18 2.53 -5.02
N LYS A 287 -30.74 3.77 -4.74
CA LYS A 287 -29.50 4.39 -5.25
C LYS A 287 -28.27 3.61 -4.79
N TYR A 288 -27.91 2.54 -5.49
CA TYR A 288 -26.57 1.98 -5.38
C TYR A 288 -25.63 2.91 -6.15
N LEU A 289 -24.75 3.60 -5.42
CA LEU A 289 -23.56 4.21 -6.01
C LEU A 289 -22.81 3.09 -6.76
N ASN A 290 -22.82 3.11 -8.08
CA ASN A 290 -21.91 2.29 -8.89
C ASN A 290 -20.49 2.86 -8.70
N LEU A 291 -19.89 2.57 -7.55
CA LEU A 291 -18.48 2.81 -7.30
C LEU A 291 -17.69 1.75 -8.10
N GLU A 292 -16.91 2.22 -9.08
CA GLU A 292 -15.89 1.38 -9.73
C GLU A 292 -14.97 0.79 -8.65
N ASN A 293 -14.61 -0.49 -8.76
CA ASN A 293 -13.84 -1.19 -7.73
C ASN A 293 -12.53 -0.41 -7.43
N PRO A 294 -12.27 0.00 -6.17
CA PRO A 294 -11.06 0.75 -5.81
C PRO A 294 -9.74 0.05 -6.21
N LEU A 295 -9.74 -1.29 -6.28
CA LEU A 295 -8.59 -2.07 -6.74
C LEU A 295 -8.30 -1.91 -8.25
N LEU A 296 -9.28 -1.45 -9.03
CA LEU A 296 -9.10 -1.08 -10.44
C LEU A 296 -8.61 0.35 -10.62
N ARG A 297 -8.56 1.17 -9.56
CA ARG A 297 -8.18 2.59 -9.63
C ARG A 297 -6.76 2.85 -9.15
N SER A 298 -6.01 1.82 -8.76
CA SER A 298 -4.60 1.90 -8.36
C SER A 298 -3.81 0.81 -9.05
N GLY A 299 -2.52 1.04 -9.26
CA GLY A 299 -1.66 0.07 -9.93
C GLY A 299 -0.24 0.56 -10.14
N LEU A 300 0.53 -0.25 -10.87
CA LEU A 300 1.91 -0.02 -11.23
C LEU A 300 2.03 0.13 -12.74
N ALA A 301 2.83 1.11 -13.18
CA ALA A 301 3.18 1.25 -14.58
C ALA A 301 4.34 0.29 -14.92
N LEU A 302 4.27 -0.37 -16.08
CA LEU A 302 5.27 -1.32 -16.56
C LEU A 302 5.67 -0.98 -18.00
N ALA A 303 6.48 -1.84 -18.62
CA ALA A 303 6.95 -1.61 -19.98
C ALA A 303 5.77 -1.41 -20.94
N GLY A 304 5.86 -0.39 -21.80
CA GLY A 304 4.82 -0.05 -22.78
C GLY A 304 3.56 0.63 -22.21
N PHE A 305 3.56 1.07 -20.94
CA PHE A 305 2.43 1.81 -20.34
C PHE A 305 1.98 3.01 -21.17
N ASN A 306 2.88 3.84 -21.69
CA ASN A 306 2.56 5.06 -22.44
C ASN A 306 1.90 4.75 -23.80
N GLU A 307 2.08 3.56 -24.35
CA GLU A 307 1.47 3.12 -25.61
C GLU A 307 0.10 2.44 -25.42
N ARG A 308 -0.41 2.31 -24.19
CA ARG A 308 -1.67 1.61 -23.89
C ARG A 308 -2.88 2.09 -24.69
N GLN A 309 -2.91 3.37 -25.08
CA GLN A 309 -3.98 3.94 -25.90
C GLN A 309 -3.99 3.42 -27.35
N ASN A 310 -2.83 3.02 -27.87
CA ASN A 310 -2.66 2.59 -29.26
C ASN A 310 -2.77 1.07 -29.41
N LYS A 311 -2.86 0.32 -28.29
CA LYS A 311 -3.04 -1.13 -28.31
C LYS A 311 -4.52 -1.44 -28.59
N GLN A 312 -4.77 -2.06 -29.75
CA GLN A 312 -6.07 -2.65 -30.06
C GLN A 312 -6.48 -3.64 -28.95
N SER A 313 -7.78 -3.71 -28.67
CA SER A 313 -8.49 -4.44 -27.60
C SER A 313 -8.18 -5.94 -27.46
N ASN A 314 -7.22 -6.49 -28.22
CA ASN A 314 -6.79 -7.88 -28.19
C ASN A 314 -5.41 -8.09 -27.52
N ASN A 315 -4.68 -7.03 -27.15
CA ASN A 315 -3.47 -7.18 -26.35
C ASN A 315 -3.84 -7.12 -24.87
N ILE A 316 -3.82 -8.27 -24.19
CA ILE A 316 -4.22 -8.43 -22.77
C ILE A 316 -3.29 -7.62 -21.84
N GLU A 317 -2.10 -7.25 -22.33
CA GLU A 317 -1.01 -6.67 -21.56
C GLU A 317 -0.69 -5.27 -22.11
N ASP A 318 -1.27 -4.27 -21.46
CA ASP A 318 -1.23 -2.87 -21.87
C ASP A 318 -0.13 -2.06 -21.16
N GLY A 319 0.62 -2.69 -20.26
CA GLY A 319 1.63 -2.08 -19.40
C GLY A 319 1.06 -1.61 -18.06
N VAL A 320 -0.21 -1.90 -17.74
CA VAL A 320 -0.92 -1.46 -16.54
C VAL A 320 -1.16 -2.65 -15.61
N LEU A 321 -0.42 -2.73 -14.50
CA LEU A 321 -0.66 -3.76 -13.48
C LEU A 321 -1.53 -3.18 -12.36
N THR A 322 -2.85 -3.39 -12.44
CA THR A 322 -3.80 -2.89 -11.44
C THR A 322 -3.68 -3.63 -10.10
N ALA A 323 -4.11 -3.02 -9.00
CA ALA A 323 -4.16 -3.70 -7.70
C ALA A 323 -5.07 -4.95 -7.74
N LEU A 324 -6.10 -4.98 -8.59
CA LEU A 324 -6.91 -6.18 -8.80
C LEU A 324 -6.10 -7.31 -9.44
N GLU A 325 -5.25 -7.01 -10.43
CA GLU A 325 -4.37 -7.99 -11.05
C GLU A 325 -3.25 -8.43 -10.10
N VAL A 326 -2.71 -7.50 -9.30
CA VAL A 326 -1.77 -7.82 -8.22
C VAL A 326 -2.39 -8.82 -7.26
N ALA A 327 -3.65 -8.64 -6.85
CA ALA A 327 -4.36 -9.56 -5.97
C ALA A 327 -4.56 -10.96 -6.59
N GLY A 328 -4.48 -11.08 -7.91
CA GLY A 328 -4.51 -12.34 -8.65
C GLY A 328 -3.15 -13.03 -8.81
N LEU A 329 -2.04 -12.39 -8.42
CA LEU A 329 -0.72 -13.00 -8.47
C LEU A 329 -0.60 -14.14 -7.46
N ASN A 330 0.21 -15.14 -7.80
CA ASN A 330 0.57 -16.20 -6.85
C ASN A 330 1.89 -15.85 -6.15
N LEU A 331 1.81 -15.02 -5.12
CA LEU A 331 2.94 -14.66 -4.27
C LEU A 331 3.04 -15.55 -3.03
N ARG A 332 2.21 -16.60 -2.93
CA ARG A 332 2.18 -17.50 -1.78
C ARG A 332 3.57 -18.08 -1.49
N GLY A 333 4.05 -17.80 -0.29
CA GLY A 333 5.36 -18.23 0.20
C GLY A 333 6.54 -17.43 -0.34
N THR A 334 6.29 -16.32 -1.04
CA THR A 334 7.27 -15.24 -1.28
C THR A 334 7.50 -14.53 0.05
N PRO A 335 8.70 -14.58 0.64
CA PRO A 335 8.97 -13.95 1.92
C PRO A 335 8.80 -12.43 1.87
N LEU A 336 9.36 -11.78 0.84
CA LEU A 336 9.42 -10.33 0.80
C LEU A 336 9.07 -9.78 -0.59
N VAL A 337 8.12 -8.84 -0.61
CA VAL A 337 7.87 -7.96 -1.76
C VAL A 337 8.27 -6.53 -1.40
N ILE A 338 9.08 -5.89 -2.23
CA ILE A 338 9.46 -4.49 -2.10
C ILE A 338 8.85 -3.71 -3.26
N LEU A 339 8.04 -2.71 -2.95
CA LEU A 339 7.56 -1.73 -3.91
C LEU A 339 8.32 -0.42 -3.70
N SER A 340 9.32 -0.19 -4.53
CA SER A 340 10.04 1.09 -4.65
C SER A 340 9.35 1.93 -5.71
N ALA A 341 8.06 2.21 -5.47
CA ALA A 341 7.21 2.91 -6.41
C ALA A 341 6.76 4.25 -5.85
N CYS A 342 7.05 5.33 -6.59
CA CYS A 342 6.56 6.66 -6.23
C CYS A 342 5.10 6.82 -6.64
N GLU A 343 4.35 7.45 -5.75
CA GLU A 343 2.98 7.88 -5.98
C GLU A 343 2.92 9.06 -6.96
N THR A 344 2.28 8.83 -8.10
CA THR A 344 2.01 9.86 -9.12
C THR A 344 0.54 9.79 -9.49
N GLY A 345 -0.25 10.80 -9.12
CA GLY A 345 -1.69 10.82 -9.36
C GLY A 345 -2.27 12.22 -9.38
N LEU A 346 -3.14 12.49 -10.36
CA LEU A 346 -3.75 13.78 -10.64
C LEU A 346 -4.79 14.15 -9.57
N GLY A 347 -4.59 15.30 -8.90
CA GLY A 347 -5.62 16.00 -8.12
C GLY A 347 -5.84 15.47 -6.70
N ASN A 348 -6.72 16.16 -5.96
CA ASN A 348 -7.09 15.88 -4.56
C ASN A 348 -7.76 14.50 -4.41
N VAL A 349 -6.97 13.45 -4.51
CA VAL A 349 -7.38 12.10 -4.16
C VAL A 349 -7.57 12.07 -2.65
N LYS A 350 -8.51 11.27 -2.15
CA LYS A 350 -8.45 10.79 -0.78
C LYS A 350 -7.21 9.86 -0.72
N LEU A 351 -6.03 10.50 -0.67
CA LEU A 351 -4.66 10.11 -1.06
C LEU A 351 -4.09 8.77 -0.49
N GLY A 352 -4.91 7.74 -0.33
CA GLY A 352 -4.61 6.61 0.56
C GLY A 352 -5.49 5.39 0.33
N ASP A 353 -6.67 5.53 -0.26
CA ASP A 353 -7.47 4.38 -0.71
C ASP A 353 -6.68 3.53 -1.74
N GLY A 354 -5.81 4.16 -2.55
CA GLY A 354 -4.98 3.50 -3.55
C GLY A 354 -3.80 2.70 -2.97
N VAL A 355 -3.03 3.30 -2.06
CA VAL A 355 -1.94 2.63 -1.31
C VAL A 355 -2.46 1.43 -0.55
N TYR A 356 -3.53 1.66 0.20
CA TYR A 356 -4.19 0.61 0.96
C TYR A 356 -4.68 -0.49 0.03
N GLY A 357 -5.21 -0.12 -1.15
CA GLY A 357 -5.58 -1.06 -2.20
C GLY A 357 -4.42 -1.95 -2.68
N LEU A 358 -3.27 -1.36 -3.01
CA LEU A 358 -2.11 -2.12 -3.51
C LEU A 358 -1.47 -2.98 -2.41
N ARG A 359 -1.33 -2.43 -1.20
CA ARG A 359 -0.86 -3.16 -0.03
C ARG A 359 -1.76 -4.34 0.30
N ARG A 360 -3.08 -4.15 0.27
CA ARG A 360 -4.06 -5.22 0.46
C ARG A 360 -4.00 -6.25 -0.66
N ALA A 361 -3.80 -5.82 -1.90
CA ALA A 361 -3.65 -6.71 -3.04
C ALA A 361 -2.46 -7.67 -2.88
N LEU A 362 -1.30 -7.17 -2.43
CA LEU A 362 -0.13 -8.01 -2.16
C LEU A 362 -0.39 -9.03 -1.04
N VAL A 363 -1.11 -8.64 0.02
CA VAL A 363 -1.54 -9.58 1.09
C VAL A 363 -2.48 -10.65 0.53
N ILE A 364 -3.45 -10.27 -0.32
CA ILE A 364 -4.36 -11.22 -0.97
C ILE A 364 -3.58 -12.19 -1.88
N ALA A 365 -2.56 -11.70 -2.59
CA ALA A 365 -1.67 -12.51 -3.42
C ALA A 365 -0.80 -13.50 -2.61
N GLY A 366 -0.68 -13.30 -1.30
CA GLY A 366 -0.05 -14.23 -0.37
C GLY A 366 1.42 -13.94 -0.03
N THR A 367 1.88 -12.69 -0.20
CA THR A 367 3.20 -12.28 0.32
C THR A 367 3.23 -12.37 1.86
N GLN A 368 4.37 -12.75 2.43
CA GLN A 368 4.53 -12.80 3.90
C GLN A 368 4.80 -11.40 4.46
N THR A 369 5.82 -10.73 3.92
CA THR A 369 6.22 -9.38 4.30
C THR A 369 6.25 -8.48 3.06
N GLN A 370 5.99 -7.19 3.28
CA GLN A 370 5.98 -6.19 2.23
C GLN A 370 6.59 -4.88 2.72
N LEU A 371 7.50 -4.31 1.93
CA LEU A 371 8.07 -2.98 2.14
C LEU A 371 7.58 -2.07 1.01
N LEU A 372 6.92 -0.97 1.35
CA LEU A 372 6.42 -0.03 0.36
C LEU A 372 6.97 1.38 0.66
N SER A 373 7.53 2.05 -0.34
CA SER A 373 7.82 3.48 -0.27
C SER A 373 6.53 4.27 -0.49
N LEU A 374 5.80 4.57 0.59
CA LEU A 374 4.45 5.15 0.52
C LEU A 374 4.38 6.63 0.10
N TRP A 375 5.51 7.33 -0.04
CA TRP A 375 5.52 8.77 -0.26
C TRP A 375 6.64 9.15 -1.21
N GLN A 376 6.52 10.31 -1.88
CA GLN A 376 7.60 10.83 -2.71
C GLN A 376 8.83 11.08 -1.82
N VAL A 377 9.92 10.37 -2.12
CA VAL A 377 11.23 10.54 -1.50
C VAL A 377 12.20 10.83 -2.62
N ASP A 378 13.14 11.75 -2.38
CA ASP A 378 14.22 12.07 -3.31
C ASP A 378 14.90 10.80 -3.85
N ASP A 379 15.15 10.80 -5.16
CA ASP A 379 15.63 9.67 -5.95
C ASP A 379 16.95 9.10 -5.40
N ASN A 380 17.86 9.98 -4.98
CA ASN A 380 19.16 9.58 -4.43
C ASN A 380 19.02 9.02 -3.00
N GLY A 381 18.16 9.64 -2.17
CA GLY A 381 17.89 9.15 -0.82
C GLY A 381 17.22 7.77 -0.80
N THR A 382 16.34 7.50 -1.77
CA THR A 382 15.63 6.21 -1.89
C THR A 382 16.60 5.08 -2.22
N LYS A 383 17.52 5.30 -3.18
CA LYS A 383 18.55 4.31 -3.53
C LYS A 383 19.39 3.93 -2.31
N ASP A 384 19.92 4.91 -1.59
CA ASP A 384 20.79 4.66 -0.43
C ASP A 384 20.06 3.92 0.69
N LEU A 385 18.78 4.24 0.91
CA LEU A 385 17.94 3.55 1.86
C LEU A 385 17.74 2.08 1.46
N MET A 386 17.41 1.81 0.20
CA MET A 386 17.20 0.46 -0.30
C MET A 386 18.48 -0.37 -0.24
N VAL A 387 19.62 0.17 -0.66
CA VAL A 387 20.92 -0.50 -0.56
C VAL A 387 21.21 -0.91 0.88
N LYS A 388 21.10 0.02 1.84
CA LYS A 388 21.31 -0.27 3.27
C LYS A 388 20.32 -1.31 3.81
N TYR A 389 19.08 -1.30 3.33
CA TYR A 389 18.07 -2.28 3.70
C TYR A 389 18.48 -3.70 3.24
N TYR A 390 18.90 -3.85 1.99
CA TYR A 390 19.41 -5.13 1.46
C TYR A 390 20.69 -5.61 2.16
N GLU A 391 21.60 -4.70 2.50
CA GLU A 391 22.79 -5.03 3.30
C GLU A 391 22.40 -5.61 4.67
N ARG A 392 21.38 -5.03 5.31
CA ARG A 392 20.87 -5.52 6.60
C ARG A 392 20.15 -6.86 6.47
N ILE A 393 19.40 -7.10 5.39
CA ILE A 393 18.83 -8.43 5.09
C ILE A 393 19.96 -9.45 4.98
N LYS A 394 20.99 -9.17 4.16
CA LYS A 394 22.14 -10.09 4.00
C LYS A 394 22.86 -10.37 5.31
N ALA A 395 22.93 -9.37 6.20
CA ALA A 395 23.51 -9.52 7.53
C ALA A 395 22.60 -10.20 8.57
N GLY A 396 21.38 -10.63 8.19
CA GLY A 396 20.41 -11.25 9.11
C GLY A 396 19.83 -10.28 10.15
N LYS A 397 19.91 -8.97 9.91
CA LYS A 397 19.43 -7.92 10.84
C LYS A 397 18.01 -7.44 10.56
N VAL A 398 17.43 -7.90 9.46
CA VAL A 398 16.03 -7.65 9.08
C VAL A 398 15.41 -9.01 8.84
N ASP A 399 14.30 -9.29 9.51
CA ASP A 399 13.54 -10.50 9.27
C ASP A 399 12.73 -10.32 7.98
N THR A 400 12.89 -11.26 7.05
CA THR A 400 12.10 -11.28 5.81
C THR A 400 10.73 -11.93 6.00
N GLN A 401 10.46 -12.49 7.18
CA GLN A 401 9.23 -13.22 7.50
C GLN A 401 8.28 -12.45 8.44
N HIS A 402 8.75 -11.39 9.13
CA HIS A 402 8.00 -10.69 10.20
C HIS A 402 8.13 -9.16 10.17
#